data_AF-A0A016TFH4-F1
#
_entry.id   AF-A0A016TFH4-F1
#
_cell.length_a   1.000
_cell.length_b   1.000
_cell.length_c   1.000
_cell.angle_alpha   90.00
_cell.angle_beta   90.00
_cell.angle_gamma   90.00
#
_symmetry.space_group_name_H-M   'P 1'
#
loop_
_entity.id
_entity.type
_entity.pdbx_description
1 polymer ?
#
loop_
_entity_poly.entity_id
_entity_poly.type
_entity_poly.pdbx_seq_one_letter_code
_entity_poly.pdbx_strand_id
1 'polypeptide(L)'
;MMSTIYFLQPGAHAEVQRGVDFQFLSQLMISYNASTSLLDRTIFESLQLLENTYKVNLSIICPLVWGEKSIEIYKKRGQFGATLNRTSADQVLEFLDGLRMWKTVLNHSRPLPEGEQGDVSNLYDVRFLLRLFLSLMHAGSELKYRSFVEHNGLSLSFSCTSSKDIVVRRLAYSVLQRFLSLLQELDADSADDKQKYLYVYLLRLFKQSIESDAPRLPHKNALQIALICKVIPASGKLGIATQLC
;
A
#
# COMPACT_ATOMS: atom_id res chain seq x y z
N MET A 1 26.75 26.71 7.76
CA MET A 1 25.71 26.08 8.60
C MET A 1 26.05 24.59 8.65
N MET A 2 26.64 24.14 9.76
CA MET A 2 27.25 22.80 9.91
C MET A 2 26.17 21.71 9.92
N SER A 3 26.25 20.78 8.98
CA SER A 3 25.54 19.51 9.04
C SER A 3 26.35 18.56 9.92
N THR A 4 25.90 18.35 11.16
CA THR A 4 26.44 17.31 12.03
C THR A 4 26.02 15.95 11.48
N ILE A 5 26.93 15.30 10.75
CA ILE A 5 26.81 13.87 10.44
C ILE A 5 27.12 13.14 11.75
N TYR A 6 26.08 12.64 12.43
CA TYR A 6 26.27 11.69 13.51
C TYR A 6 26.86 10.40 12.92
N PHE A 7 28.18 10.24 13.06
CA PHE A 7 28.82 8.95 12.90
C PHE A 7 28.28 8.03 14.01
N LEU A 8 27.34 7.15 13.66
CA LEU A 8 26.94 6.03 14.52
C LEU A 8 28.19 5.20 14.85
N GLN A 9 28.37 4.85 16.12
CA GLN A 9 29.49 4.01 16.54
C GLN A 9 29.45 2.66 15.80
N PRO A 10 30.58 2.16 15.27
CA PRO A 10 30.62 0.91 14.49
C PRO A 10 30.03 -0.32 15.20
N GLY A 11 30.00 -0.33 16.53
CA GLY A 11 29.39 -1.40 17.33
C GLY A 11 27.86 -1.36 17.39
N ALA A 12 27.25 -0.19 17.28
CA ALA A 12 25.81 0.00 17.44
C ALA A 12 25.01 -0.71 16.32
N HIS A 13 25.54 -0.75 15.09
CA HIS A 13 24.90 -1.48 13.99
C HIS A 13 24.79 -2.98 14.28
N ALA A 14 25.88 -3.61 14.70
CA ALA A 14 25.91 -5.04 14.97
C ALA A 14 25.11 -5.42 16.22
N GLU A 15 24.99 -4.51 17.20
CA GLU A 15 24.14 -4.71 18.38
C GLU A 15 22.66 -4.66 18.02
N VAL A 16 22.22 -3.64 17.27
CA VAL A 16 20.82 -3.52 16.84
C VAL A 16 20.41 -4.68 15.95
N GLN A 17 21.27 -5.07 14.99
CA GLN A 17 20.98 -6.22 14.12
C GLN A 17 20.85 -7.54 14.89
N ARG A 18 21.61 -7.73 15.98
CA ARG A 18 21.50 -8.91 16.84
C ARG A 18 20.27 -8.87 17.75
N GLY A 19 19.88 -7.68 18.19
CA GLY A 19 18.74 -7.49 19.10
C GLY A 19 17.38 -7.50 18.41
N VAL A 20 17.32 -7.23 17.10
CA VAL A 20 16.08 -7.20 16.33
C VAL A 20 15.84 -8.55 15.67
N ASP A 21 15.02 -9.36 16.31
CA ASP A 21 14.63 -10.68 15.84
C ASP A 21 13.18 -10.71 15.27
N PHE A 22 12.77 -11.90 14.82
CA PHE A 22 11.41 -12.12 14.33
C PHE A 22 10.34 -11.79 15.37
N GLN A 23 10.58 -12.10 16.64
CA GLN A 23 9.61 -11.89 17.71
C GLN A 23 9.37 -10.40 17.93
N PHE A 24 10.43 -9.60 18.02
CA PHE A 24 10.36 -8.15 18.13
C PHE A 24 9.59 -7.52 16.96
N LEU A 25 9.97 -7.88 15.73
CA LEU A 25 9.32 -7.32 14.54
C LEU A 25 7.84 -7.74 14.42
N SER A 26 7.52 -8.99 14.74
CA SER A 26 6.13 -9.47 14.74
C SER A 26 5.28 -8.73 15.78
N GLN A 27 5.80 -8.50 16.98
CA GLN A 27 5.10 -7.76 18.03
C GLN A 27 4.83 -6.31 17.62
N LEU A 28 5.80 -5.67 16.97
CA LEU A 28 5.66 -4.34 16.42
C LEU A 28 4.53 -4.27 15.39
N MET A 29 4.48 -5.24 14.48
CA MET A 29 3.42 -5.33 13.46
C MET A 29 2.05 -5.67 14.04
N ILE A 30 1.98 -6.48 15.10
CA ILE A 30 0.73 -6.80 15.81
C ILE A 30 0.13 -5.54 16.45
N SER A 31 0.98 -4.67 17.02
CA SER A 31 0.53 -3.39 17.60
C SER A 31 0.25 -2.31 16.55
N TYR A 32 0.67 -2.51 15.31
CA TYR A 32 0.53 -1.54 14.23
C TYR A 32 -0.85 -1.62 13.57
N ASN A 33 -1.57 -0.50 13.50
CA ASN A 33 -2.89 -0.43 12.85
C ASN A 33 -2.87 0.23 11.47
N ALA A 34 -1.67 0.41 10.89
CA ALA A 34 -1.45 1.08 9.61
C ALA A 34 -2.02 2.50 9.55
N SER A 35 -2.21 3.16 10.69
CA SER A 35 -2.89 4.44 10.81
C SER A 35 -1.95 5.64 10.82
N THR A 36 -2.56 6.83 10.79
CA THR A 36 -1.88 8.09 11.07
C THR A 36 -1.92 8.47 12.56
N SER A 37 -2.19 7.54 13.47
CA SER A 37 -2.05 7.79 14.92
C SER A 37 -0.59 8.02 15.30
N LEU A 38 -0.35 8.63 16.46
CA LEU A 38 1.02 8.86 16.94
C LEU A 38 1.79 7.55 17.11
N LEU A 39 1.16 6.53 17.71
CA LEU A 39 1.77 5.21 17.90
C LEU A 39 2.21 4.61 16.56
N ASP A 40 1.30 4.57 15.57
CA ASP A 40 1.61 3.97 14.28
C ASP A 40 2.66 4.76 13.50
N ARG A 41 2.68 6.10 13.58
CA ARG A 41 3.76 6.89 12.99
C ARG A 41 5.12 6.54 13.60
N THR A 42 5.20 6.43 14.92
CA THR A 42 6.44 6.03 15.62
C THR A 42 6.86 4.62 15.22
N ILE A 43 5.92 3.67 15.12
CA ILE A 43 6.20 2.31 14.66
C ILE A 43 6.75 2.34 13.23
N PHE A 44 6.09 3.05 12.31
CA PHE A 44 6.51 3.17 10.92
C PHE A 44 7.90 3.79 10.78
N GLU A 45 8.17 4.88 11.50
CA GLU A 45 9.47 5.55 11.51
C GLU A 45 10.57 4.64 12.09
N SER A 46 10.24 3.85 13.12
CA SER A 46 11.15 2.86 13.68
C SER A 46 11.48 1.76 12.66
N LEU A 47 10.48 1.23 11.95
CA LEU A 47 10.70 0.26 10.86
C LEU A 47 11.58 0.85 9.75
N GLN A 48 11.35 2.10 9.37
CA GLN A 48 12.19 2.78 8.38
C GLN A 48 13.62 2.98 8.86
N LEU A 49 13.82 3.29 10.14
CA LEU A 49 15.14 3.43 10.74
C LEU A 49 15.88 2.08 10.76
N LEU A 50 15.20 1.01 11.15
CA LEU A 50 15.74 -0.35 11.17
C LEU A 50 16.17 -0.81 9.77
N GLU A 51 15.32 -0.60 8.76
CA GLU A 51 15.61 -0.99 7.38
C GLU A 51 16.68 -0.10 6.73
N ASN A 52 16.53 1.22 6.77
CA ASN A 52 17.35 2.14 5.99
C ASN A 52 18.70 2.44 6.65
N THR A 53 18.74 2.58 7.97
CA THR A 53 19.96 2.92 8.71
C THR A 53 20.64 1.64 9.19
N TYR A 54 19.94 0.80 9.94
CA TYR A 54 20.54 -0.39 10.56
C TYR A 54 20.61 -1.62 9.63
N LYS A 55 20.02 -1.55 8.43
CA LYS A 55 20.02 -2.65 7.44
C LYS A 55 19.47 -3.96 8.00
N VAL A 56 18.50 -3.88 8.92
CA VAL A 56 17.79 -5.05 9.44
C VAL A 56 16.99 -5.68 8.31
N ASN A 57 17.06 -7.01 8.20
CA ASN A 57 16.30 -7.74 7.21
C ASN A 57 14.82 -7.87 7.62
N LEU A 58 13.96 -7.01 7.08
CA LEU A 58 12.51 -7.08 7.31
C LEU A 58 11.83 -8.22 6.52
N SER A 59 12.53 -8.91 5.60
CA SER A 59 11.92 -10.00 4.81
C SER A 59 11.44 -11.15 5.68
N ILE A 60 11.94 -11.29 6.90
CA ILE A 60 11.56 -12.35 7.85
C ILE A 60 10.10 -12.24 8.31
N ILE A 61 9.52 -11.03 8.24
CA ILE A 61 8.11 -10.78 8.54
C ILE A 61 7.27 -10.55 7.27
N CYS A 62 7.85 -10.68 6.07
CA CYS A 62 7.11 -10.53 4.81
C CYS A 62 6.32 -11.80 4.42
N PRO A 63 5.16 -11.65 3.75
CA PRO A 63 4.47 -10.40 3.50
C PRO A 63 3.95 -9.78 4.80
N LEU A 64 3.94 -8.44 4.84
CA LEU A 64 3.56 -7.67 6.00
C LEU A 64 2.05 -7.79 6.25
N VAL A 65 1.70 -8.31 7.42
CA VAL A 65 0.35 -8.28 7.99
C VAL A 65 0.42 -7.53 9.32
N TRP A 66 -0.68 -6.90 9.74
CA TRP A 66 -0.65 -5.97 10.87
C TRP A 66 -1.91 -6.06 11.72
N GLY A 67 -1.86 -5.43 12.90
CA GLY A 67 -2.96 -5.40 13.85
C GLY A 67 -3.21 -6.74 14.53
N GLU A 68 -4.24 -6.80 15.38
CA GLU A 68 -4.57 -7.99 16.16
C GLU A 68 -4.87 -9.22 15.30
N LYS A 69 -5.44 -9.03 14.10
CA LYS A 69 -5.72 -10.10 13.13
C LYS A 69 -4.44 -10.84 12.69
N SER A 70 -3.26 -10.23 12.85
CA SER A 70 -1.99 -10.82 12.44
C SER A 70 -1.38 -11.77 13.47
N ILE A 71 -1.89 -11.81 14.71
CA ILE A 71 -1.33 -12.61 15.82
C ILE A 71 -1.20 -14.08 15.42
N GLU A 72 -2.29 -14.70 14.95
CA GLU A 72 -2.30 -16.12 14.57
C GLU A 72 -1.43 -16.40 13.34
N ILE A 73 -1.30 -15.43 12.42
CA ILE A 73 -0.43 -15.56 11.25
C ILE A 73 1.03 -15.60 11.68
N TYR A 74 1.47 -14.66 12.52
CA TYR A 74 2.85 -14.62 13.01
C TYR A 74 3.17 -15.79 13.94
N LYS A 75 2.22 -16.23 14.79
CA LYS A 75 2.37 -17.42 15.61
C LYS A 75 2.61 -18.67 14.76
N LYS A 76 1.76 -18.92 13.77
CA LYS A 76 1.95 -20.03 12.83
C LYS A 76 3.25 -19.89 12.04
N ARG A 77 3.61 -18.68 11.61
CA ARG A 77 4.87 -18.45 10.88
C ARG A 77 6.11 -18.71 11.75
N GLY A 78 6.08 -18.37 13.03
CA GLY A 78 7.14 -18.71 13.99
C GLY A 78 7.26 -20.20 14.24
N GLN A 79 6.16 -20.95 14.21
CA GLN A 79 6.13 -22.40 14.41
C GLN A 79 6.57 -23.19 13.17
N PHE A 80 6.08 -22.80 11.99
CA PHE A 80 6.21 -23.59 10.76
C PHE A 80 7.19 -22.99 9.74
N GLY A 81 7.73 -21.80 10.01
CA GLY A 81 8.53 -21.03 9.06
C GLY A 81 7.69 -20.37 7.96
N ALA A 82 8.32 -19.46 7.20
CA ALA A 82 7.65 -18.67 6.17
C ALA A 82 7.20 -19.49 4.95
N THR A 83 7.89 -20.60 4.64
CA THR A 83 7.60 -21.43 3.46
C THR A 83 6.34 -22.26 3.61
N LEU A 84 6.06 -22.76 4.83
CA LEU A 84 4.95 -23.69 5.07
C LEU A 84 3.63 -22.98 5.36
N ASN A 85 3.68 -21.72 5.81
CA ASN A 85 2.50 -20.88 6.08
C ASN A 85 2.59 -19.54 5.33
N ARG A 86 2.44 -19.60 4.00
CA ARG A 86 2.50 -18.42 3.12
C ARG A 86 1.15 -17.72 3.07
N THR A 87 1.14 -16.46 3.50
CA THR A 87 0.01 -15.55 3.28
C THR A 87 0.05 -15.06 1.83
N SER A 88 -1.05 -15.19 1.09
CA SER A 88 -1.12 -14.70 -0.29
C SER A 88 -1.29 -13.17 -0.35
N ALA A 89 -1.01 -12.56 -1.50
CA ALA A 89 -1.18 -11.12 -1.67
C ALA A 89 -2.64 -10.68 -1.51
N ASP A 90 -3.59 -11.50 -1.97
CA ASP A 90 -5.03 -11.28 -1.77
C ASP A 90 -5.42 -11.33 -0.29
N GLN A 91 -4.90 -12.31 0.48
CA GLN A 91 -5.14 -12.39 1.92
C GLN A 91 -4.60 -11.18 2.69
N VAL A 92 -3.50 -10.58 2.23
CA VAL A 92 -2.98 -9.34 2.82
C VAL A 92 -3.95 -8.17 2.58
N LEU A 93 -4.59 -8.10 1.41
CA LEU A 93 -5.58 -7.05 1.14
C LEU A 93 -6.82 -7.13 2.04
N GLU A 94 -7.18 -8.32 2.54
CA GLU A 94 -8.29 -8.52 3.48
C GLU A 94 -8.05 -7.84 4.85
N PHE A 95 -6.83 -7.40 5.15
CA PHE A 95 -6.52 -6.58 6.34
C PHE A 95 -6.99 -5.13 6.20
N LEU A 96 -7.34 -4.70 4.98
CA LEU A 96 -7.81 -3.35 4.69
C LEU A 96 -9.31 -3.23 4.98
N ASP A 97 -9.66 -2.31 5.87
CA ASP A 97 -11.04 -1.89 6.09
C ASP A 97 -11.49 -0.99 4.92
N GLY A 98 -12.56 -1.41 4.25
CA GLY A 98 -13.04 -0.76 3.03
C GLY A 98 -13.52 0.68 3.25
N LEU A 99 -14.17 0.97 4.39
CA LEU A 99 -14.67 2.31 4.72
C LEU A 99 -13.50 3.25 5.03
N ARG A 100 -12.53 2.78 5.81
CA ARG A 100 -11.32 3.49 6.17
C ARG A 100 -10.44 3.75 4.95
N MET A 101 -10.30 2.77 4.06
CA MET A 101 -9.62 2.95 2.78
C MET A 101 -10.28 4.06 1.96
N TRP A 102 -11.60 4.01 1.81
CA TRP A 102 -12.32 5.05 1.05
C TRP A 102 -12.17 6.43 1.68
N LYS A 103 -12.31 6.53 3.01
CA LYS A 103 -12.07 7.77 3.75
C LYS A 103 -10.65 8.30 3.54
N THR A 104 -9.66 7.42 3.51
CA THR A 104 -8.25 7.77 3.23
C THR A 104 -8.09 8.30 1.81
N VAL A 105 -8.70 7.67 0.81
CA VAL A 105 -8.72 8.16 -0.59
C VAL A 105 -9.19 9.61 -0.65
N LEU A 106 -10.28 9.94 0.06
CA LEU A 106 -10.89 11.27 0.03
C LEU A 106 -10.07 12.35 0.76
N ASN A 107 -9.39 11.97 1.86
CA ASN A 107 -8.95 12.93 2.86
C ASN A 107 -7.43 12.97 3.10
N HIS A 108 -6.62 12.02 2.61
CA HIS A 108 -5.18 11.95 2.95
C HIS A 108 -4.36 13.21 2.59
N SER A 109 -4.82 14.00 1.62
CA SER A 109 -4.17 15.24 1.15
C SER A 109 -4.88 16.52 1.59
N ARG A 110 -6.01 16.41 2.31
CA ARG A 110 -6.78 17.59 2.74
C ARG A 110 -6.10 18.25 3.94
N PRO A 111 -5.99 19.60 3.96
CA PRO A 111 -5.65 20.31 5.18
C PRO A 111 -6.71 19.97 6.24
N LEU A 112 -6.29 19.75 7.48
CA LEU A 112 -7.25 19.54 8.57
C LEU A 112 -8.07 20.82 8.77
N PRO A 113 -9.40 20.74 8.83
CA PRO A 113 -10.21 21.78 9.44
C PRO A 113 -9.84 21.87 10.93
N GLU A 114 -9.76 23.10 11.45
CA GLU A 114 -9.59 23.32 12.90
C GLU A 114 -10.75 22.66 13.65
N GLY A 115 -10.46 21.72 14.57
CA GLY A 115 -11.45 21.00 15.37
C GLY A 115 -11.67 19.52 15.05
N GLU A 116 -11.23 19.02 13.88
CA GLU A 116 -11.44 17.61 13.45
C GLU A 116 -10.20 16.71 13.67
N GLN A 117 -9.34 17.04 14.64
CA GLN A 117 -8.10 16.29 14.89
C GLN A 117 -8.34 14.82 15.27
N GLY A 118 -9.49 14.51 15.86
CA GLY A 118 -9.88 13.13 16.21
C GLY A 118 -10.16 12.24 14.98
N ASP A 119 -10.74 12.79 13.91
CA ASP A 119 -11.24 12.01 12.78
C ASP A 119 -10.14 11.55 11.80
N VAL A 120 -9.02 12.29 11.81
CA VAL A 120 -7.82 12.02 11.01
C VAL A 120 -6.95 10.94 11.64
N SER A 121 -7.05 10.69 12.95
CA SER A 121 -6.37 9.54 13.58
C SER A 121 -6.82 8.19 12.98
N ASN A 122 -8.00 8.17 12.37
CA ASN A 122 -8.58 7.00 11.75
C ASN A 122 -8.33 6.90 10.22
N LEU A 123 -7.39 7.65 9.64
CA LEU A 123 -6.94 7.39 8.26
C LEU A 123 -5.83 6.34 8.24
N TYR A 124 -5.66 5.66 7.11
CA TYR A 124 -4.48 4.83 6.87
C TYR A 124 -3.27 5.72 6.53
N ASP A 125 -2.07 5.30 6.95
CA ASP A 125 -0.81 5.88 6.51
C ASP A 125 -0.53 5.47 5.07
N VAL A 126 -0.69 6.42 4.15
CA VAL A 126 -0.45 6.20 2.72
C VAL A 126 1.00 5.84 2.39
N ARG A 127 1.97 6.23 3.23
CA ARG A 127 3.39 5.88 3.03
C ARG A 127 3.61 4.39 3.25
N PHE A 128 2.94 3.81 4.24
CA PHE A 128 2.94 2.37 4.47
C PHE A 128 2.19 1.65 3.36
N LEU A 129 0.94 2.06 3.07
CA LEU A 129 0.10 1.37 2.08
C LEU A 129 0.71 1.34 0.68
N LEU A 130 1.29 2.44 0.19
CA LEU A 130 1.89 2.43 -1.15
C LEU A 130 3.13 1.51 -1.23
N ARG A 131 3.91 1.40 -0.15
CA ARG A 131 5.03 0.44 -0.07
C ARG A 131 4.53 -1.00 0.00
N LEU A 132 3.48 -1.23 0.79
CA LEU A 132 2.80 -2.52 0.84
C LEU A 132 2.33 -2.93 -0.57
N PHE A 133 1.64 -2.06 -1.29
CA PHE A 133 1.15 -2.34 -2.64
C PHE A 133 2.28 -2.69 -3.61
N LEU A 134 3.40 -1.99 -3.55
CA LEU A 134 4.59 -2.33 -4.34
C LEU A 134 5.14 -3.71 -3.99
N SER A 135 5.14 -4.09 -2.71
CA SER A 135 5.58 -5.42 -2.26
C SER A 135 4.64 -6.54 -2.71
N LEU A 136 3.34 -6.27 -2.82
CA LEU A 136 2.33 -7.23 -3.27
C LEU A 136 2.36 -7.45 -4.78
N MET A 137 2.86 -6.50 -5.56
CA MET A 137 2.92 -6.56 -7.02
C MET A 137 4.34 -6.86 -7.54
N HIS A 138 5.07 -7.77 -6.89
CA HIS A 138 6.34 -8.23 -7.42
C HIS A 138 6.15 -9.06 -8.71
N ALA A 139 7.21 -9.22 -9.50
CA ALA A 139 7.17 -10.09 -10.69
C ALA A 139 6.83 -11.53 -10.27
N GLY A 140 5.87 -12.16 -10.96
CA GLY A 140 5.35 -13.48 -10.57
C GLY A 140 4.44 -13.46 -9.32
N SER A 141 3.92 -12.30 -8.93
CA SER A 141 2.88 -12.21 -7.90
C SER A 141 1.57 -12.84 -8.40
N GLU A 142 0.92 -13.61 -7.53
CA GLU A 142 -0.40 -14.20 -7.76
C GLU A 142 -1.55 -13.20 -7.48
N LEU A 143 -1.23 -11.94 -7.20
CA LEU A 143 -2.22 -10.92 -6.87
C LEU A 143 -3.24 -10.76 -8.00
N LYS A 144 -4.52 -11.01 -7.69
CA LYS A 144 -5.61 -10.74 -8.62
C LYS A 144 -5.81 -9.22 -8.73
N TYR A 145 -5.68 -8.68 -9.95
CA TYR A 145 -5.85 -7.25 -10.17
C TYR A 145 -7.23 -6.73 -9.69
N ARG A 146 -8.28 -7.56 -9.82
CA ARG A 146 -9.65 -7.24 -9.35
C ARG A 146 -9.68 -6.98 -7.85
N SER A 147 -9.04 -7.84 -7.07
CA SER A 147 -8.96 -7.72 -5.62
C SER A 147 -8.28 -6.42 -5.20
N PHE A 148 -7.19 -6.05 -5.88
CA PHE A 148 -6.51 -4.77 -5.64
C PHE A 148 -7.43 -3.56 -5.87
N VAL A 149 -8.25 -3.60 -6.93
CA VAL A 149 -9.20 -2.52 -7.22
C VAL A 149 -10.37 -2.52 -6.23
N GLU A 150 -10.93 -3.68 -5.88
CA GLU A 150 -12.04 -3.80 -4.94
C GLU A 150 -11.69 -3.25 -3.56
N HIS A 151 -10.46 -3.48 -3.10
CA HIS A 151 -9.91 -2.93 -1.85
C HIS A 151 -9.44 -1.47 -1.95
N ASN A 152 -9.83 -0.74 -3.01
CA ASN A 152 -9.48 0.67 -3.27
C ASN A 152 -7.98 0.94 -3.50
N GLY A 153 -7.15 -0.08 -3.74
CA GLY A 153 -5.71 0.12 -3.93
C GLY A 153 -5.39 1.04 -5.11
N LEU A 154 -6.09 0.85 -6.24
CA LEU A 154 -5.94 1.70 -7.43
C LEU A 154 -6.43 3.13 -7.19
N SER A 155 -7.62 3.28 -6.58
CA SER A 155 -8.19 4.58 -6.24
C SER A 155 -7.28 5.38 -5.30
N LEU A 156 -6.71 4.73 -4.27
CA LEU A 156 -5.77 5.36 -3.36
C LEU A 156 -4.51 5.82 -4.08
N SER A 157 -3.96 4.96 -4.96
CA SER A 157 -2.76 5.27 -5.75
C SER A 157 -2.98 6.52 -6.60
N PHE A 158 -4.09 6.62 -7.34
CA PHE A 158 -4.41 7.83 -8.08
C PHE A 158 -4.58 9.05 -7.18
N SER A 159 -5.31 8.93 -6.06
CA SER A 159 -5.50 10.05 -5.14
C SER A 159 -4.17 10.59 -4.59
N CYS A 160 -3.23 9.71 -4.28
CA CYS A 160 -1.90 10.04 -3.76
C CYS A 160 -1.01 10.83 -4.74
N THR A 161 -1.32 10.83 -6.05
CA THR A 161 -0.63 11.70 -7.03
C THR A 161 -0.88 13.20 -6.79
N SER A 162 -1.92 13.55 -6.02
CA SER A 162 -2.21 14.94 -5.61
C SER A 162 -1.52 15.37 -4.32
N SER A 163 -0.78 14.46 -3.67
CA SER A 163 -0.09 14.73 -2.41
C SER A 163 0.91 15.89 -2.54
N LYS A 164 1.03 16.68 -1.47
CA LYS A 164 2.09 17.71 -1.37
C LYS A 164 3.47 17.09 -1.19
N ASP A 165 3.55 15.91 -0.58
CA ASP A 165 4.78 15.16 -0.40
C ASP A 165 5.21 14.44 -1.69
N ILE A 166 6.39 14.79 -2.21
CA ILE A 166 6.97 14.18 -3.42
C ILE A 166 7.24 12.68 -3.25
N VAL A 167 7.60 12.22 -2.06
CA VAL A 167 7.88 10.79 -1.80
C VAL A 167 6.60 9.98 -1.95
N VAL A 168 5.49 10.47 -1.40
CA VAL A 168 4.16 9.86 -1.57
C VAL A 168 3.78 9.82 -3.06
N ARG A 169 4.00 10.91 -3.79
CA ARG A 169 3.73 10.92 -5.24
C ARG A 169 4.57 9.90 -6.00
N ARG A 170 5.89 9.84 -5.76
CA ARG A 170 6.77 8.86 -6.42
C ARG A 170 6.33 7.42 -6.16
N LEU A 171 5.97 7.10 -4.92
CA LEU A 171 5.43 5.78 -4.57
C LEU A 171 4.12 5.51 -5.31
N ALA A 172 3.21 6.48 -5.37
CA ALA A 172 1.95 6.36 -6.08
C ALA A 172 2.15 6.08 -7.58
N TYR A 173 2.98 6.87 -8.27
CA TYR A 173 3.32 6.62 -9.67
C TYR A 173 3.98 5.25 -9.88
N SER A 174 4.84 4.82 -8.96
CA SER A 174 5.46 3.50 -9.00
C SER A 174 4.42 2.38 -8.86
N VAL A 175 3.43 2.53 -7.97
CA VAL A 175 2.31 1.58 -7.83
C VAL A 175 1.50 1.52 -9.11
N LEU A 176 1.15 2.67 -9.71
CA LEU A 176 0.40 2.73 -10.96
C LEU A 176 1.15 2.05 -12.12
N GLN A 177 2.46 2.28 -12.22
CA GLN A 177 3.29 1.61 -13.20
C GLN A 177 3.35 0.10 -12.97
N ARG A 178 3.55 -0.33 -11.73
CA ARG A 178 3.60 -1.75 -11.37
C ARG A 178 2.27 -2.45 -11.63
N PHE A 179 1.17 -1.79 -11.32
CA PHE A 179 -0.18 -2.29 -11.60
C PHE A 179 -0.43 -2.43 -13.11
N LEU A 180 0.04 -1.47 -13.93
CA LEU A 180 0.00 -1.61 -15.39
C LEU A 180 0.78 -2.85 -15.86
N SER A 181 1.99 -3.09 -15.34
CA SER A 181 2.77 -4.29 -15.64
C SER A 181 2.05 -5.57 -15.22
N LEU A 182 1.45 -5.60 -14.02
CA LEU A 182 0.63 -6.72 -13.54
C LEU A 182 -0.52 -7.04 -14.51
N LEU A 183 -1.22 -6.02 -15.00
CA LEU A 183 -2.29 -6.23 -15.99
C LEU A 183 -1.74 -6.85 -17.28
N GLN A 184 -0.56 -6.47 -17.75
CA GLN A 184 0.01 -6.98 -18.99
C GLN A 184 0.56 -8.42 -18.84
N GLU A 185 1.08 -8.80 -17.69
CA GLU A 185 1.56 -10.16 -17.43
C GLU A 185 0.42 -11.19 -17.40
N LEU A 186 -0.79 -10.77 -17.01
CA LEU A 186 -2.00 -11.61 -16.93
C LEU A 186 -2.64 -11.91 -18.31
N ASP A 187 -1.91 -11.80 -19.44
CA ASP A 187 -2.45 -11.86 -20.81
C ASP A 187 -2.73 -13.27 -21.38
N ALA A 188 -2.71 -14.33 -20.57
CA ALA A 188 -2.87 -15.69 -21.10
C ALA A 188 -4.32 -16.20 -21.24
N ASP A 189 -5.29 -15.80 -20.39
CA ASP A 189 -6.48 -16.67 -20.19
C ASP A 189 -7.89 -16.06 -20.29
N SER A 190 -8.10 -14.78 -20.65
CA SER A 190 -9.48 -14.29 -20.81
C SER A 190 -9.65 -13.17 -21.83
N ALA A 191 -9.94 -13.56 -23.07
CA ALA A 191 -10.45 -12.65 -24.12
C ALA A 191 -11.72 -11.87 -23.69
N ASP A 192 -12.39 -12.31 -22.61
CA ASP A 192 -13.64 -11.73 -22.11
C ASP A 192 -13.47 -10.68 -20.99
N ASP A 193 -12.25 -10.39 -20.51
CA ASP A 193 -12.06 -9.41 -19.44
C ASP A 193 -12.06 -7.94 -19.94
N LYS A 194 -13.23 -7.47 -20.38
CA LYS A 194 -13.44 -6.09 -20.86
C LYS A 194 -13.00 -5.02 -19.84
N GLN A 195 -13.11 -5.31 -18.54
CA GLN A 195 -12.74 -4.36 -17.48
C GLN A 195 -11.23 -4.17 -17.38
N LYS A 196 -10.45 -5.24 -17.56
CA LYS A 196 -8.98 -5.18 -17.63
C LYS A 196 -8.52 -4.15 -18.65
N TYR A 197 -9.09 -4.16 -19.86
CA TYR A 197 -8.74 -3.22 -20.93
C TYR A 197 -9.06 -1.76 -20.60
N LEU A 198 -10.13 -1.48 -19.85
CA LEU A 198 -10.44 -0.13 -19.39
C LEU A 198 -9.35 0.41 -18.46
N TYR A 199 -8.84 -0.42 -17.53
CA TYR A 199 -7.74 -0.01 -16.66
C TYR A 199 -6.43 0.18 -17.45
N VAL A 200 -6.11 -0.73 -18.36
CA VAL A 200 -4.92 -0.60 -19.23
C VAL A 200 -4.98 0.69 -20.04
N TYR A 201 -6.14 1.00 -20.64
CA TYR A 201 -6.32 2.22 -21.42
C TYR A 201 -6.17 3.47 -20.55
N LEU A 202 -6.86 3.53 -19.40
CA LEU A 202 -6.76 4.64 -18.45
C LEU A 202 -5.31 4.89 -18.00
N LEU A 203 -4.60 3.82 -17.61
CA LEU A 203 -3.21 3.91 -17.13
C LEU A 203 -2.24 4.33 -18.24
N ARG A 204 -2.45 3.88 -19.48
CA ARG A 204 -1.62 4.28 -20.63
C ARG A 204 -1.81 5.75 -20.98
N LEU A 205 -3.06 6.21 -21.05
CA LEU A 205 -3.36 7.63 -21.26
C LEU A 205 -2.76 8.49 -20.14
N PHE A 206 -2.95 8.06 -18.89
CA PHE A 206 -2.38 8.76 -17.74
C PHE A 206 -0.86 8.80 -17.81
N LYS A 207 -0.20 7.69 -18.10
CA LYS A 207 1.26 7.63 -18.27
C LYS A 207 1.76 8.60 -19.34
N GLN A 208 1.05 8.73 -20.45
CA GLN A 208 1.40 9.65 -21.54
C GLN A 208 1.25 11.14 -21.15
N SER A 209 0.39 11.46 -20.18
CA SER A 209 0.20 12.82 -19.67
C SER A 209 1.27 13.29 -18.67
N ILE A 210 2.21 12.43 -18.28
CA ILE A 210 3.24 12.75 -17.30
C ILE A 210 4.48 13.31 -18.01
N GLU A 211 4.78 14.58 -17.78
CA GLU A 211 5.89 15.29 -18.44
C GLU A 211 7.13 15.47 -17.55
N SER A 212 7.03 15.20 -16.25
CA SER A 212 8.11 15.41 -15.26
C SER A 212 8.15 14.29 -14.22
N ASP A 213 9.16 14.29 -13.33
CA ASP A 213 9.24 13.31 -12.25
C ASP A 213 8.16 13.56 -11.19
N ALA A 214 7.22 12.62 -11.10
CA ALA A 214 6.11 12.59 -10.14
C ALA A 214 5.37 13.94 -9.98
N PRO A 215 4.78 14.49 -11.06
CA PRO A 215 4.08 15.77 -11.03
C PRO A 215 2.89 15.68 -10.08
N ARG A 216 2.61 16.79 -9.39
CA ARG A 216 1.45 16.89 -8.52
C ARG A 216 0.21 17.19 -9.34
N LEU A 217 -0.73 16.25 -9.36
CA LEU A 217 -2.04 16.51 -9.97
C LEU A 217 -2.87 17.46 -9.11
N PRO A 218 -3.72 18.30 -9.72
CA PRO A 218 -4.79 18.97 -8.99
C PRO A 218 -5.65 17.94 -8.26
N HIS A 219 -5.95 18.19 -6.99
CA HIS A 219 -6.67 17.24 -6.13
C HIS A 219 -8.00 16.79 -6.73
N LYS A 220 -8.77 17.72 -7.34
CA LYS A 220 -10.03 17.42 -8.02
C LYS A 220 -9.85 16.37 -9.13
N ASN A 221 -8.81 16.51 -9.96
CA ASN A 221 -8.55 15.61 -11.08
C ASN A 221 -8.14 14.22 -10.58
N ALA A 222 -7.22 14.16 -9.61
CA ALA A 222 -6.78 12.91 -9.01
C ALA A 222 -7.96 12.16 -8.36
N LEU A 223 -8.82 12.88 -7.65
CA LEU A 223 -10.00 12.32 -7.00
C LEU A 223 -11.05 11.83 -8.01
N GLN A 224 -11.27 12.57 -9.10
CA GLN A 224 -12.19 12.14 -10.16
C GLN A 224 -11.72 10.83 -10.81
N ILE A 225 -10.43 10.69 -11.08
CA ILE A 225 -9.87 9.44 -11.61
C ILE A 225 -10.00 8.31 -10.57
N ALA A 226 -9.74 8.59 -9.29
CA ALA A 226 -9.92 7.61 -8.21
C ALA A 226 -11.37 7.12 -8.09
N LEU A 227 -12.36 8.01 -8.26
CA LEU A 227 -13.79 7.68 -8.30
C LEU A 227 -14.12 6.78 -9.49
N ILE A 228 -13.62 7.09 -10.68
CA ILE A 228 -13.81 6.26 -11.87
C ILE A 228 -13.28 4.84 -11.61
N CYS A 229 -12.08 4.72 -11.03
CA CYS A 229 -11.50 3.42 -10.67
C CYS A 229 -12.35 2.63 -9.67
N LYS A 230 -13.07 3.32 -8.77
CA LYS A 230 -13.96 2.70 -7.80
C LYS A 230 -15.26 2.19 -8.44
N VAL A 231 -15.75 2.85 -9.49
CA VAL A 231 -17.05 2.56 -10.12
C VAL A 231 -16.94 1.47 -11.19
N ILE A 232 -15.84 1.37 -11.94
CA ILE A 232 -15.65 0.35 -12.99
C ILE A 232 -16.00 -1.08 -12.52
N PRO A 233 -15.57 -1.56 -11.33
CA PRO A 233 -15.97 -2.87 -10.83
C PRO A 233 -17.48 -3.00 -10.58
N ALA A 234 -18.13 -1.95 -10.07
CA ALA A 234 -19.55 -1.95 -9.75
C ALA A 234 -20.44 -2.03 -11.00
N SER A 235 -20.04 -1.37 -12.09
CA SER A 235 -20.74 -1.46 -13.38
C SER A 235 -20.71 -2.87 -13.99
N GLY A 236 -19.67 -3.65 -13.71
CA GLY A 236 -19.61 -5.06 -14.15
C GLY A 236 -20.62 -5.95 -13.44
N LYS A 237 -20.84 -5.73 -12.13
CA LYS A 237 -21.80 -6.51 -11.32
C LYS A 237 -23.25 -6.25 -11.74
N LEU A 238 -23.56 -5.03 -12.20
CA LEU A 238 -24.89 -4.68 -12.71
C LEU A 238 -25.26 -5.45 -13.99
N GLY A 239 -24.29 -5.67 -14.89
CA GLY A 239 -24.51 -6.39 -16.15
C GLY A 239 -24.77 -7.89 -15.99
N ILE A 240 -24.24 -8.50 -14.91
CA ILE A 240 -24.49 -9.92 -14.58
C ILE A 240 -25.90 -10.11 -14.00
N ALA A 241 -26.39 -9.11 -13.25
CA ALA A 241 -27.75 -9.14 -12.73
C ALA A 241 -28.82 -8.95 -13.82
N THR A 242 -28.50 -8.33 -14.96
CA THR A 242 -29.43 -8.15 -16.08
C THR A 242 -29.51 -9.36 -17.02
N GLN A 243 -28.67 -10.37 -16.84
CA GLN A 243 -28.70 -11.62 -17.61
C GLN A 243 -29.40 -12.79 -16.87
N LEU A 244 -29.93 -12.54 -15.67
CA LEU A 244 -30.64 -13.52 -14.84
C LEU A 244 -32.09 -13.11 -14.52
N CYS A 245 -32.69 -12.21 -15.31
CA CYS A 245 -34.13 -11.93 -15.29
C CYS A 245 -34.75 -12.16 -16.66
#